data_AF-A0A5C8F2Y2-F1
#
_entry.id   AF-A0A5C8F2Y2-F1
#
_cell.length_a   1.000
_cell.length_b   1.000
_cell.length_c   1.000
_cell.angle_alpha   90.00
_cell.angle_beta   90.00
_cell.angle_gamma   90.00
#
_symmetry.space_group_name_H-M   'P 1'
#
loop_
_entity.id
_entity.type
_entity.pdbx_description
1 polymer ?
#
loop_
_entity_poly.entity_id
_entity_poly.type
_entity_poly.pdbx_seq_one_letter_code
_entity_poly.pdbx_strand_id
1 'polypeptide(L)'
;MNNKKIILIVLSVLTVAFVSCKDKGTDPTFKVSDIAGTWSGDGVSFTIDNNRNVKMTLPVAKDFQIPETDWNSEKTEYTIKGEEVGLSGASITFKSATSGTATSAAGTTDIKKQ
;
A
#
# COMPACT_ATOMS: atom_id res chain seq x y z
N MET A 1 -26.18 37.61 32.56
CA MET A 1 -26.32 36.52 31.55
C MET A 1 -25.15 35.57 31.73
N ASN A 2 -25.44 34.29 31.97
CA ASN A 2 -24.50 33.30 32.52
C ASN A 2 -23.41 32.89 31.51
N ASN A 3 -22.14 33.17 31.82
CA ASN A 3 -20.96 32.70 31.07
C ASN A 3 -20.96 31.17 30.82
N LYS A 4 -21.59 30.40 31.72
CA LYS A 4 -21.75 28.94 31.58
C LYS A 4 -22.59 28.52 30.36
N LYS A 5 -23.53 29.36 29.90
CA LYS A 5 -24.39 29.05 28.75
C LYS A 5 -23.64 29.20 27.41
N ILE A 6 -22.67 30.12 27.33
CA ILE A 6 -21.86 30.33 26.11
C ILE A 6 -20.89 29.17 25.89
N ILE A 7 -20.25 28.67 26.96
CA ILE A 7 -19.33 27.52 26.89
C ILE A 7 -20.02 26.27 26.34
N LEU A 8 -21.27 26.01 26.77
CA LEU A 8 -22.04 24.85 26.30
C LEU A 8 -22.43 24.95 24.82
N ILE A 9 -22.74 26.16 24.32
CA ILE A 9 -23.07 26.38 22.90
C ILE A 9 -21.83 26.24 22.02
N VAL A 10 -20.67 26.75 22.45
CA VAL A 10 -19.41 26.60 21.70
C VAL A 10 -18.96 25.15 21.66
N LEU A 11 -19.14 24.40 22.75
CA LEU A 11 -18.79 22.98 22.82
C LEU A 11 -19.69 22.09 21.94
N SER A 12 -20.99 22.42 21.80
CA SER A 12 -21.90 21.65 20.93
C SER A 12 -21.72 21.93 19.43
N VAL A 13 -21.20 23.11 19.07
CA VAL A 13 -20.91 23.46 17.67
C VAL A 13 -19.61 22.79 17.19
N LEU A 14 -18.67 22.51 18.11
CA LEU A 14 -17.41 21.83 17.77
C LEU A 14 -17.62 20.35 17.39
N THR A 15 -18.66 19.69 17.90
CA THR A 15 -18.91 18.26 17.64
C THR A 15 -19.59 17.98 16.28
N VAL A 16 -20.17 18.99 15.61
CA VAL A 16 -20.80 18.82 14.29
C VAL A 16 -19.86 19.09 13.11
N ALA A 17 -18.68 19.68 13.35
CA ALA A 17 -17.68 19.89 12.31
C ALA A 17 -16.92 18.62 11.89
N PHE A 18 -16.93 17.56 12.72
CA PHE A 18 -16.23 16.30 12.42
C PHE A 18 -17.09 15.25 11.70
N VAL A 19 -18.40 15.46 11.56
CA VAL A 19 -19.28 14.51 10.84
C VAL A 19 -19.30 14.79 9.33
N SER A 20 -18.80 15.95 8.89
CA SER A 20 -18.87 16.36 7.48
C SER A 20 -17.58 16.17 6.67
N CYS A 21 -16.69 15.27 7.10
CA CYS A 21 -15.80 14.58 6.17
C CYS A 21 -16.35 13.18 5.92
N LYS A 22 -17.61 13.08 5.49
CA LYS A 22 -17.99 11.99 4.60
C LYS A 22 -17.41 12.35 3.25
N ASP A 23 -16.08 12.22 3.17
CA ASP A 23 -15.35 12.21 1.92
C ASP A 23 -16.16 11.30 1.00
N LYS A 24 -16.57 11.83 -0.15
CA LYS A 24 -17.19 11.03 -1.21
C LYS A 24 -16.07 10.26 -1.90
N GLY A 25 -15.31 9.54 -1.05
CA GLY A 25 -13.90 9.30 -1.23
C GLY A 25 -13.70 8.39 -2.40
N THR A 26 -12.98 8.89 -3.40
CA THR A 26 -12.22 8.02 -4.29
C THR A 26 -11.42 7.06 -3.42
N ASP A 27 -11.40 5.77 -3.78
CA ASP A 27 -10.58 4.79 -3.07
C ASP A 27 -9.16 5.36 -2.90
N PRO A 28 -8.56 5.25 -1.70
CA PRO A 28 -7.25 5.82 -1.45
C PRO A 28 -6.25 5.32 -2.49
N THR A 29 -5.59 6.24 -3.19
CA THR A 29 -4.52 5.92 -4.14
C THR A 29 -3.15 6.05 -3.49
N PHE A 30 -2.16 5.40 -4.09
CA PHE A 30 -0.75 5.56 -3.78
C PHE A 30 0.05 5.64 -5.07
N LYS A 31 1.19 6.35 -5.05
CA LYS A 31 2.16 6.24 -6.14
C LYS A 31 2.87 4.92 -6.05
N VAL A 32 3.06 4.24 -7.17
CA VAL A 32 3.82 2.99 -7.20
C VAL A 32 5.22 3.21 -6.62
N SER A 33 5.85 4.35 -6.85
CA SER A 33 7.15 4.70 -6.25
C SER A 33 7.18 4.64 -4.71
N ASP A 34 6.05 4.84 -4.04
CA ASP A 34 5.99 4.87 -2.57
C ASP A 34 6.16 3.46 -1.96
N ILE A 35 6.08 2.41 -2.79
CA ILE A 35 6.35 1.03 -2.36
C ILE A 35 7.85 0.75 -2.20
N ALA A 36 8.75 1.67 -2.61
CA ALA A 36 10.20 1.52 -2.42
C ALA A 36 10.54 1.21 -0.95
N GLY A 37 11.27 0.13 -0.68
CA GLY A 37 11.63 -0.30 0.66
C GLY A 37 11.77 -1.81 0.77
N THR A 38 11.97 -2.29 2.00
CA THR A 38 12.03 -3.72 2.30
C THR A 38 10.65 -4.23 2.65
N TRP A 39 10.30 -5.39 2.10
CA TRP A 39 9.03 -6.05 2.31
C TRP A 39 9.25 -7.46 2.80
N SER A 40 8.38 -7.89 3.72
CA SER A 40 8.36 -9.27 4.18
C SER A 40 6.96 -9.73 4.58
N GLY A 41 6.78 -11.03 4.50
CA GLY A 41 5.63 -11.79 5.00
C GLY A 41 6.08 -13.21 5.31
N ASP A 42 5.14 -14.10 5.60
CA ASP A 42 5.48 -15.49 5.87
C ASP A 42 6.16 -16.14 4.63
N GLY A 43 7.42 -16.56 4.78
CA GLY A 43 8.21 -17.18 3.71
C GLY A 43 8.57 -16.28 2.51
N VAL A 44 8.28 -14.98 2.57
CA VAL A 44 8.49 -14.03 1.46
C VAL A 44 9.31 -12.84 1.95
N SER A 45 10.36 -12.48 1.21
CA SER A 45 11.17 -11.29 1.50
C SER A 45 11.79 -10.74 0.24
N PHE A 46 11.66 -9.42 0.04
CA PHE A 46 12.22 -8.71 -1.11
C PHE A 46 12.46 -7.23 -0.78
N THR A 47 13.23 -6.56 -1.63
CA THR A 47 13.50 -5.12 -1.54
C THR A 47 13.20 -4.46 -2.87
N ILE A 48 12.62 -3.26 -2.83
CA ILE A 48 12.41 -2.40 -3.99
C ILE A 48 13.23 -1.13 -3.77
N ASP A 49 14.18 -0.84 -4.66
CA ASP A 49 14.97 0.40 -4.58
C ASP A 49 14.31 1.55 -5.35
N ASN A 50 14.86 2.76 -5.19
CA ASN A 50 14.38 3.96 -5.89
C ASN A 50 14.69 3.95 -7.40
N ASN A 51 15.49 3.00 -7.86
CA ASN A 51 15.81 2.77 -9.26
C ASN A 51 14.87 1.74 -9.91
N ARG A 52 13.80 1.35 -9.19
CA ARG A 52 12.75 0.41 -9.60
C ARG A 52 13.19 -1.05 -9.59
N ASN A 53 14.39 -1.34 -9.08
CA ASN A 53 14.87 -2.72 -9.01
C ASN A 53 14.19 -3.42 -7.86
N VAL A 54 13.61 -4.57 -8.17
CA VAL A 54 13.06 -5.51 -7.21
C VAL A 54 14.05 -6.64 -7.04
N LYS A 55 14.53 -6.83 -5.82
CA LYS A 55 15.42 -7.91 -5.42
C LYS A 55 14.68 -8.84 -4.48
N MET A 56 14.20 -9.97 -5.00
CA MET A 56 13.57 -11.01 -4.21
C MET A 56 14.63 -11.89 -3.58
N THR A 57 14.51 -12.13 -2.28
CA THR A 57 15.45 -12.95 -1.50
C THR A 57 14.83 -14.30 -1.15
N LEU A 58 13.53 -14.32 -0.84
CA LEU A 58 12.74 -15.53 -0.57
C LEU A 58 11.39 -15.46 -1.31
N PRO A 59 10.85 -16.60 -1.78
CA PRO A 59 11.38 -17.96 -1.61
C PRO A 59 12.49 -18.32 -2.61
N VAL A 60 12.64 -17.55 -3.70
CA VAL A 60 13.66 -17.78 -4.74
C VAL A 60 14.31 -16.46 -5.09
N ALA A 61 15.64 -16.44 -5.18
CA ALA A 61 16.39 -15.25 -5.57
C ALA A 61 16.06 -14.86 -7.02
N LYS A 62 15.52 -13.66 -7.20
CA LYS A 62 15.13 -13.10 -8.50
C LYS A 62 15.26 -11.60 -8.49
N ASP A 63 15.78 -11.07 -9.59
CA ASP A 63 15.91 -9.64 -9.80
C ASP A 63 15.12 -9.25 -11.05
N PHE A 64 14.37 -8.16 -10.95
CA PHE A 64 13.61 -7.59 -12.07
C PHE A 64 13.34 -6.12 -11.82
N GLN A 65 12.79 -5.42 -12.81
CA GLN A 65 12.56 -3.98 -12.72
C GLN A 65 11.10 -3.66 -12.99
N ILE A 66 10.52 -2.80 -12.14
CA ILE A 66 9.19 -2.24 -12.38
C ILE A 66 9.26 -1.29 -13.60
N PRO A 67 8.32 -1.37 -14.56
CA PRO A 67 8.29 -0.45 -15.70
C PRO A 67 8.21 1.02 -15.28
N GLU A 68 8.89 1.91 -16.01
CA GLU A 68 8.91 3.35 -15.71
C GLU A 68 7.52 3.98 -15.74
N THR A 69 6.67 3.49 -16.65
CA THR A 69 5.28 3.92 -16.81
C THR A 69 4.45 3.63 -15.56
N ASP A 70 4.72 2.48 -14.93
CA ASP A 70 4.02 2.07 -13.72
C ASP A 70 4.56 2.82 -12.51
N TRP A 71 5.89 2.95 -12.40
CA TRP A 71 6.56 3.56 -11.24
C TRP A 71 6.04 4.96 -10.87
N ASN A 72 5.74 5.77 -11.89
CA ASN A 72 5.28 7.15 -11.71
C ASN A 72 3.74 7.29 -11.68
N SER A 73 3.01 6.17 -11.71
CA SER A 73 1.55 6.17 -11.76
C SER A 73 0.91 6.12 -10.37
N GLU A 74 -0.25 6.74 -10.24
CA GLU A 74 -1.16 6.58 -9.10
C GLU A 74 -2.01 5.33 -9.30
N LYS A 75 -2.12 4.49 -8.25
CA LYS A 75 -2.85 3.24 -8.27
C LYS A 75 -3.65 3.07 -6.99
N THR A 76 -4.82 2.44 -7.08
CA THR A 76 -5.54 1.89 -5.92
C THR A 76 -5.00 0.51 -5.56
N GLU A 77 -4.49 -0.22 -6.55
CA GLU A 77 -3.81 -1.51 -6.40
C GLU A 77 -2.76 -1.66 -7.50
N TYR A 78 -1.60 -2.23 -7.15
CA TYR A 78 -0.53 -2.52 -8.10
C TYR A 78 -0.12 -3.99 -8.01
N THR A 79 -0.14 -4.72 -9.11
CA THR A 79 0.22 -6.14 -9.14
C THR A 79 1.40 -6.38 -10.06
N ILE A 80 2.42 -7.03 -9.52
CA ILE A 80 3.56 -7.57 -10.25
C ILE A 80 3.30 -9.06 -10.48
N LYS A 81 3.34 -9.46 -11.74
CA LYS A 81 3.14 -10.83 -12.19
C LYS A 81 4.48 -11.57 -12.29
N GLY A 82 4.57 -12.76 -11.71
CA GLY A 82 5.79 -13.56 -11.66
C GLY A 82 6.15 -14.21 -13.01
N GLU A 83 5.21 -14.28 -13.95
CA GLU A 83 5.40 -14.91 -15.26
C GLU A 83 6.57 -14.29 -16.04
N GLU A 84 6.75 -12.98 -15.93
CA GLU A 84 7.81 -12.23 -16.63
C GLU A 84 9.21 -12.59 -16.14
N VAL A 85 9.32 -13.21 -14.96
CA VAL A 85 10.59 -13.59 -14.31
C VAL A 85 10.73 -15.10 -14.11
N GLY A 86 9.85 -15.88 -14.74
CA GLY A 86 9.85 -17.35 -14.69
C GLY A 86 9.27 -17.94 -13.41
N LEU A 87 8.43 -17.19 -12.69
CA LEU A 87 7.69 -17.64 -11.51
C LEU A 87 6.19 -17.76 -11.86
N SER A 88 5.84 -18.82 -12.60
CA SER A 88 4.47 -19.04 -13.06
C SER A 88 3.48 -19.15 -11.90
N GLY A 89 2.37 -18.41 -11.98
CA GLY A 89 1.32 -18.41 -10.96
C GLY A 89 1.69 -17.68 -9.67
N ALA A 90 2.84 -17.00 -9.64
CA ALA A 90 3.22 -16.13 -8.54
C ALA A 90 2.85 -14.68 -8.82
N SER A 91 2.49 -13.94 -7.78
CA SER A 91 2.27 -12.48 -7.90
C SER A 91 2.55 -11.77 -6.59
N ILE A 92 2.85 -10.48 -6.70
CA ILE A 92 2.91 -9.55 -5.57
C ILE A 92 1.90 -8.45 -5.84
N THR A 93 0.94 -8.27 -4.93
CA THR A 93 -0.11 -7.27 -5.03
C THR A 93 0.01 -6.27 -3.89
N PHE A 94 0.27 -5.01 -4.21
CA PHE A 94 0.31 -3.89 -3.28
C PHE A 94 -1.08 -3.25 -3.21
N LYS A 95 -1.66 -3.25 -2.00
CA LYS A 95 -2.95 -2.61 -1.72
C LYS A 95 -2.78 -1.18 -1.18
N SER A 96 -1.56 -0.83 -0.79
CA SER A 96 -1.14 0.51 -0.38
C SER A 96 0.38 0.62 -0.44
N ALA A 97 0.92 1.79 -0.10
CA ALA A 97 2.36 2.00 0.07
C ALA A 97 3.01 1.15 1.19
N THR A 98 2.22 0.50 2.05
CA THR A 98 2.72 -0.21 3.25
C THR A 98 2.21 -1.64 3.42
N SER A 99 1.23 -2.07 2.61
CA SER A 99 0.59 -3.38 2.74
C SER A 99 0.30 -4.02 1.38
N GLY A 100 0.32 -5.35 1.36
CA GLY A 100 0.04 -6.13 0.18
C GLY A 100 -0.10 -7.61 0.48
N THR A 101 -0.12 -8.41 -0.58
CA THR A 101 -0.13 -9.86 -0.54
C THR A 101 0.85 -10.44 -1.54
N ALA A 102 1.49 -11.56 -1.20
CA ALA A 102 2.25 -12.37 -2.14
C ALA A 102 1.50 -13.69 -2.36
N THR A 103 1.31 -14.07 -3.62
CA THR A 103 0.64 -15.31 -4.02
C THR A 103 1.64 -16.23 -4.70
N SER A 104 1.53 -17.53 -4.41
CA SER A 104 2.29 -18.60 -5.04
C SER A 104 1.42 -19.85 -5.14
N ALA A 105 1.97 -20.94 -5.70
CA ALA A 105 1.31 -22.24 -5.68
C ALA A 105 1.01 -22.78 -4.26
N ALA A 106 1.75 -22.32 -3.24
CA ALA A 106 1.51 -22.69 -1.84
C ALA A 106 0.35 -21.91 -1.18
N GLY A 107 -0.16 -20.86 -1.84
CA GLY A 107 -1.21 -19.99 -1.34
C GLY A 107 -0.83 -18.52 -1.35
N THR A 108 -1.66 -17.71 -0.69
CA THR A 108 -1.49 -16.25 -0.55
C THR A 108 -1.12 -15.91 0.89
N THR A 109 -0.12 -15.07 1.05
CA THR A 109 0.33 -14.54 2.35
C THR A 109 0.29 -13.02 2.34
N ASP A 110 0.03 -12.42 3.51
CA ASP A 110 0.12 -10.98 3.68
C ASP A 110 1.60 -10.55 3.76
N ILE A 111 1.91 -9.43 3.13
CA ILE A 111 3.23 -8.79 3.19
C ILE A 111 3.09 -7.36 3.70
N LYS A 112 4.13 -6.90 4.41
CA LYS A 112 4.21 -5.55 4.95
C LYS A 112 5.58 -4.93 4.67
N LYS A 113 5.56 -3.64 4.37
CA LYS A 113 6.77 -2.82 4.34
C LYS A 113 7.35 -2.74 5.76
N GLN A 114 8.66 -2.96 5.87
CA GLN A 114 9.42 -2.92 7.12
C GLN A 114 9.88 -1.51 7.47
#